data_AF-A0A435XZD2-F1
#
_entry.id   AF-A0A435XZD2-F1
#
_cell.length_a   1.000
_cell.length_b   1.000
_cell.length_c   1.000
_cell.angle_alpha   90.00
_cell.angle_beta   90.00
_cell.angle_gamma   90.00
#
_symmetry.space_group_name_H-M   'P 1'
#
loop_
_entity.id
_entity.type
_entity.pdbx_description
1 polymer ?
#
loop_
_entity_poly.entity_id
_entity_poly.type
_entity_poly.pdbx_seq_one_letter_code
_entity_poly.pdbx_strand_id
1 'polypeptide(L)'
;LPSPPLVTGDPTLMSEAERAKLGLVRLPETLPAALDALVADSTVTGWFAPVFIETFVGLKQHEAERLAGLDPASICDLYRTLY
;
A
#
# COMPACT_ATOMS: atom_id res chain seq x y z
N LEU A 1 16.44 6.17 14.00
CA LEU A 1 17.16 5.23 13.12
C LEU A 1 18.14 6.03 12.26
N PRO A 2 19.31 5.48 11.88
CA PRO A 2 20.22 6.16 10.96
C PRO A 2 19.54 6.39 9.60
N SER A 3 19.92 7.46 8.89
CA SER A 3 19.42 7.72 7.55
C SER A 3 19.86 6.60 6.60
N PRO A 4 18.97 6.06 5.74
CA PRO A 4 19.37 5.10 4.73
C PRO A 4 20.40 5.70 3.77
N PRO A 5 21.33 4.88 3.21
CA PRO A 5 22.25 5.35 2.18
C PRO A 5 21.47 5.76 0.93
N LEU A 6 21.92 6.82 0.26
CA LEU A 6 21.37 7.22 -1.03
C LEU A 6 21.75 6.18 -2.10
N VAL A 7 20.76 5.75 -2.87
CA VAL A 7 20.98 4.89 -4.03
C VAL A 7 20.97 5.73 -5.30
N THR A 8 22.01 5.60 -6.12
CA THR A 8 22.14 6.26 -7.42
C THR A 8 21.82 5.27 -8.54
N GLY A 9 21.13 5.74 -9.58
CA GLY A 9 20.70 4.92 -10.71
C GLY A 9 19.22 4.54 -10.64
N ASP A 10 18.68 4.01 -11.75
CA ASP A 10 17.27 3.61 -11.85
C ASP A 10 17.08 2.19 -11.27
N PRO A 11 16.34 2.01 -10.15
CA PRO A 11 16.08 0.69 -9.57
C PRO A 11 15.32 -0.27 -10.50
N THR A 12 14.63 0.24 -11.51
CA THR A 12 13.88 -0.57 -12.50
C THR A 12 14.82 -1.25 -13.50
N LEU A 13 16.02 -0.71 -13.69
CA LEU A 13 17.05 -1.28 -14.58
C LEU A 13 18.00 -2.24 -13.84
N MET A 14 17.93 -2.28 -12.51
CA MET A 14 18.75 -3.18 -11.69
C MET A 14 18.21 -4.61 -11.72
N SER A 15 19.09 -5.59 -11.64
CA SER A 15 18.73 -6.96 -11.31
C SER A 15 18.19 -7.07 -9.87
N GLU A 16 17.52 -8.17 -9.56
CA GLU A 16 17.04 -8.45 -8.21
C GLU A 16 18.18 -8.54 -7.19
N ALA A 17 19.31 -9.14 -7.59
CA ALA A 17 20.50 -9.25 -6.75
C ALA A 17 21.13 -7.88 -6.42
N GLU A 18 21.18 -6.96 -7.39
CA GLU A 18 21.68 -5.60 -7.18
C GLU A 18 20.77 -4.81 -6.23
N ARG A 19 19.44 -4.91 -6.41
CA ARG A 19 18.47 -4.29 -5.49
C ARG A 19 18.62 -4.83 -4.08
N ALA A 20 18.69 -6.15 -3.91
CA ALA A 20 18.84 -6.79 -2.61
C ALA A 20 20.14 -6.35 -1.90
N LYS A 21 21.26 -6.26 -2.63
CA LYS A 21 22.54 -5.76 -2.10
C LYS A 21 22.45 -4.32 -1.59
N LEU A 22 21.59 -3.50 -2.21
CA LEU A 22 21.34 -2.11 -1.84
C LEU A 22 20.21 -1.95 -0.81
N GLY A 23 19.62 -3.05 -0.33
CA GLY A 23 18.46 -3.02 0.57
C GLY A 23 17.19 -2.45 -0.07
N LEU A 24 17.11 -2.43 -1.40
CA LEU A 24 15.96 -1.95 -2.14
C LEU A 24 14.90 -3.06 -2.24
N VAL A 25 13.74 -2.80 -1.67
CA VAL A 25 12.57 -3.69 -1.75
C VAL A 25 11.47 -3.04 -2.59
N ARG A 26 10.69 -3.86 -3.29
CA ARG A 26 9.49 -3.38 -3.99
C ARG A 26 8.39 -3.08 -2.98
N LEU A 27 7.66 -1.99 -3.22
CA LEU A 27 6.44 -1.72 -2.48
C LEU A 27 5.38 -2.77 -2.85
N PRO A 28 4.40 -3.02 -1.95
CA PRO A 28 3.24 -3.83 -2.30
C PRO A 28 2.53 -3.30 -3.54
N GLU A 29 2.23 -4.19 -4.49
CA GLU A 29 1.63 -3.82 -5.79
C GLU A 29 0.11 -4.00 -5.81
N THR A 30 -0.46 -4.51 -4.70
CA THR A 30 -1.89 -4.70 -4.53
C THR A 30 -2.36 -4.10 -3.22
N LEU A 31 -3.62 -3.67 -3.18
CA LEU A 31 -4.22 -3.14 -1.97
C LEU A 31 -4.19 -4.16 -0.81
N PRO A 32 -4.52 -5.46 -0.98
CA PRO A 32 -4.41 -6.44 0.09
C PRO A 32 -2.99 -6.53 0.67
N ALA A 33 -1.97 -6.62 -0.18
CA ALA A 33 -0.57 -6.68 0.28
C ALA A 33 -0.13 -5.39 0.98
N ALA A 34 -0.66 -4.23 0.57
CA ALA A 34 -0.40 -2.95 1.24
C ALA A 34 -1.07 -2.88 2.63
N LEU A 35 -2.29 -3.40 2.77
CA LEU A 35 -2.99 -3.48 4.05
C LEU A 35 -2.28 -4.44 5.00
N ASP A 36 -1.83 -5.60 4.51
CA ASP A 36 -1.05 -6.57 5.28
C ASP A 36 0.28 -5.96 5.79
N ALA A 37 0.98 -5.22 4.94
CA ALA A 37 2.20 -4.51 5.33
C ALA A 37 1.94 -3.42 6.39
N LEU A 38 0.82 -2.70 6.28
CA LEU A 38 0.43 -1.69 7.26
C LEU A 38 0.15 -2.31 8.64
N VAL A 39 -0.68 -3.36 8.71
CA VAL A 39 -1.06 -3.98 10.00
C VAL A 39 0.11 -4.71 10.68
N ALA A 40 1.12 -5.12 9.92
CA ALA A 40 2.33 -5.74 10.45
C ALA A 40 3.32 -4.72 11.07
N ASP A 41 3.24 -3.43 10.73
CA ASP A 41 4.15 -2.40 11.24
C ASP A 41 3.61 -1.78 12.53
N SER A 42 4.11 -2.25 13.68
CA SER A 42 3.75 -1.75 15.01
C SER A 42 4.17 -0.29 15.25
N THR A 43 5.20 0.20 14.54
CA THR A 43 5.64 1.59 14.65
C THR A 43 4.64 2.50 13.98
N VAL A 44 4.27 2.21 12.73
CA VAL A 44 3.32 3.01 11.95
C VAL A 44 1.92 2.92 12.56
N THR A 45 1.45 1.73 12.91
CA THR A 45 0.12 1.56 13.54
C THR A 45 0.05 2.24 14.90
N GLY A 46 1.16 2.30 15.64
CA GLY A 46 1.27 3.01 16.92
C GLY A 46 1.14 4.54 16.83
N TRP A 47 1.20 5.12 15.63
CA TRP A 47 0.96 6.56 15.45
C TRP A 47 -0.52 6.95 15.59
N PHE A 48 -1.42 5.97 15.50
CA PHE A 48 -2.86 6.19 15.48
C PHE A 48 -3.54 5.51 16.67
N ALA A 49 -4.76 5.97 17.00
CA ALA A 49 -5.60 5.22 17.91
C ALA A 49 -5.93 3.84 17.30
N PRO A 50 -5.97 2.74 18.07
CA PRO A 50 -6.24 1.41 17.52
C PRO A 50 -7.51 1.33 16.66
N VAL A 51 -8.57 2.01 17.09
CA VAL A 51 -9.85 2.08 16.37
C VAL A 51 -9.72 2.71 14.98
N PHE A 52 -8.77 3.62 14.77
CA PHE A 52 -8.53 4.21 13.46
C PHE A 52 -7.97 3.18 12.48
N ILE A 53 -6.97 2.39 12.90
CA ILE A 53 -6.40 1.34 12.05
C ILE A 53 -7.45 0.30 11.70
N GLU A 54 -8.21 -0.16 12.69
CA GLU A 54 -9.32 -1.10 12.47
C GLU A 54 -10.34 -0.56 11.45
N THR A 55 -10.79 0.68 11.64
CA THR A 55 -11.78 1.31 10.76
C THR A 55 -11.23 1.52 9.35
N PHE A 56 -9.99 1.99 9.22
CA PHE A 56 -9.36 2.25 7.93
C PHE A 56 -9.19 0.97 7.12
N VAL A 57 -8.69 -0.10 7.75
CA VAL A 57 -8.51 -1.40 7.11
C VAL A 57 -9.87 -1.96 6.67
N GLY A 58 -10.86 -1.97 7.57
CA GLY A 58 -12.20 -2.45 7.26
C GLY A 58 -12.85 -1.69 6.10
N LEU A 59 -12.70 -0.35 6.08
CA LEU A 59 -13.22 0.47 4.99
C LEU A 59 -12.57 0.15 3.65
N LYS A 60 -11.24 -0.04 3.62
CA LYS A 60 -10.52 -0.38 2.38
C LYS A 60 -10.84 -1.77 1.86
N GLN A 61 -11.03 -2.74 2.74
CA GLN A 61 -11.46 -4.09 2.38
C GLN A 61 -12.88 -4.06 1.79
N HIS A 62 -13.83 -3.42 2.47
CA HIS A 62 -15.20 -3.30 1.98
C HIS A 62 -15.30 -2.51 0.67
N GLU A 63 -14.51 -1.45 0.50
CA GLU A 63 -14.42 -0.70 -0.76
C GLU A 63 -13.92 -1.61 -1.90
N ALA A 64 -12.85 -2.38 -1.68
CA ALA A 64 -12.33 -3.32 -2.67
C ALA A 64 -13.35 -4.39 -3.06
N GLU A 65 -14.07 -4.96 -2.08
CA GLU A 65 -15.13 -5.93 -2.30
C GLU A 65 -16.29 -5.34 -3.10
N ARG A 66 -16.73 -4.12 -2.76
CA ARG A 66 -17.83 -3.44 -3.44
C ARG A 66 -17.52 -3.14 -4.91
N LEU A 67 -16.27 -2.83 -5.21
CA LEU A 67 -15.83 -2.53 -6.58
C LEU A 67 -15.43 -3.77 -7.36
N ALA A 68 -15.37 -4.93 -6.73
CA ALA A 68 -14.97 -6.17 -7.38
C ALA A 68 -15.90 -6.50 -8.56
N GLY A 69 -15.32 -6.64 -9.75
CA GLY A 69 -16.06 -6.96 -10.98
C GLY A 69 -16.70 -5.76 -11.70
N LEU A 70 -16.59 -4.54 -11.16
CA LEU A 70 -16.97 -3.34 -11.89
C LEU A 70 -15.89 -2.95 -12.90
N ASP A 71 -16.32 -2.43 -14.05
CA ASP A 71 -15.40 -1.80 -14.99
C ASP A 71 -15.02 -0.38 -14.53
N PRO A 72 -13.92 0.20 -15.05
CA PRO A 72 -13.48 1.53 -14.63
C PRO A 72 -14.53 2.64 -14.80
N ALA A 73 -15.39 2.56 -15.82
CA ALA A 73 -16.44 3.56 -16.04
C ALA A 73 -17.52 3.50 -14.95
N SER A 74 -17.94 2.29 -14.60
CA SER A 74 -18.90 2.01 -13.52
C SER A 74 -18.36 2.46 -12.16
N ILE A 75 -17.06 2.29 -11.91
CA ILE A 75 -16.40 2.79 -10.70
C ILE A 75 -16.46 4.33 -10.66
N CYS A 76 -16.09 5.00 -11.75
CA CYS A 76 -16.17 6.46 -11.85
C CYS A 76 -17.60 6.98 -11.63
N ASP A 77 -18.60 6.34 -12.24
CA ASP A 77 -20.01 6.71 -12.07
C ASP A 77 -20.50 6.52 -10.63
N LEU A 78 -20.08 5.45 -9.96
CA LEU A 78 -20.39 5.24 -8.55
C LEU A 78 -19.81 6.38 -7.70
N TYR A 79 -18.52 6.69 -7.85
CA TYR A 79 -17.89 7.73 -7.05
C TYR A 79 -18.45 9.12 -7.30
N ARG A 80 -18.88 9.44 -8.53
CA ARG A 80 -19.60 10.69 -8.86
C ARG A 80 -20.88 10.90 -8.05
N THR A 81 -21.48 9.83 -7.51
CA THR A 81 -22.69 9.95 -6.67
C THR A 81 -22.39 10.05 -5.19
N LEU A 82 -21.15 9.72 -4.77
CA LEU A 82 -20.72 9.69 -3.38
C LEU A 82 -19.95 10.96 -2.98
N TYR A 83 -19.30 11.62 -3.94
CA TYR A 83 -18.49 12.84 -3.80
C TYR A 83 -18.87 13.87 -4.86
#